data_AF-A0A371PJS0-F1
#
_entry.id   AF-A0A371PJS0-F1
#
_cell.length_a   1.000
_cell.length_b   1.000
_cell.length_c   1.000
_cell.angle_alpha   90.00
_cell.angle_beta   90.00
_cell.angle_gamma   90.00
#
_symmetry.space_group_name_H-M   'P 1'
#
loop_
_entity.id
_entity.type
_entity.pdbx_description
1 polymer ?
#
loop_
_entity_poly.entity_id
_entity_poly.type
_entity_poly.pdbx_seq_one_letter_code
_entity_poly.pdbx_strand_id
1 'polypeptide(L)'
;MEKVNCPWCGEQVILDDTICPLCKHEVLPEHLSGKESSESEEEVVEDQLEGESVELQLQNNYTCAHCGHRECRIQEVAMTGTGISKLLDIQHNHYFFVSCLQCGKVEVYDPNVLEARKRGLFGSGLDLFL
;
A
#
# COMPACT_ATOMS: atom_id res chain seq x y z
N MET A 1 -28.03 9.15 -21.63
CA MET A 1 -27.21 8.32 -20.71
C MET A 1 -25.83 8.91 -20.68
N GLU A 2 -25.43 9.38 -19.51
CA GLU A 2 -24.11 9.99 -19.27
C GLU A 2 -23.11 8.87 -18.97
N LYS A 3 -21.95 8.89 -19.64
CA LYS A 3 -20.87 7.95 -19.36
C LYS A 3 -20.05 8.49 -18.20
N VAL A 4 -19.79 7.66 -17.21
CA VAL A 4 -19.02 8.02 -16.02
C VAL A 4 -17.77 7.14 -15.94
N ASN A 5 -16.71 7.68 -15.35
CA ASN A 5 -15.52 6.88 -15.05
C ASN A 5 -15.76 6.12 -13.75
N CYS A 6 -15.73 4.79 -13.79
CA CYS A 6 -15.93 3.98 -12.59
C CYS A 6 -14.70 4.09 -11.67
N PRO A 7 -14.84 4.52 -10.41
CA PRO A 7 -13.71 4.66 -9.48
C PRO A 7 -13.06 3.32 -9.11
N TRP A 8 -13.77 2.21 -9.28
CA TRP A 8 -13.29 0.88 -8.90
C TRP A 8 -12.47 0.19 -9.99
N CYS A 9 -12.83 0.36 -11.27
CA CYS A 9 -12.14 -0.30 -12.39
C CYS A 9 -11.50 0.66 -13.40
N GLY A 10 -11.71 1.97 -13.26
CA GLY A 10 -11.10 3.01 -14.11
C GLY A 10 -11.62 3.07 -15.55
N GLU A 11 -12.69 2.34 -15.87
CA GLU A 11 -13.26 2.26 -17.23
C GLU A 11 -14.44 3.22 -17.40
N GLN A 12 -14.62 3.74 -18.62
CA GLN A 12 -15.78 4.58 -18.95
C GLN A 12 -17.01 3.72 -19.23
N VAL A 13 -17.95 3.73 -18.30
CA VAL A 13 -19.15 2.89 -18.35
C VAL A 13 -20.43 3.70 -18.26
N ILE A 14 -21.53 3.09 -18.70
CA ILE A 14 -22.89 3.55 -18.37
C ILE A 14 -23.33 2.67 -17.20
N LEU A 15 -23.61 3.28 -16.05
CA LEU A 15 -24.07 2.54 -14.87
C LEU A 15 -25.45 1.95 -15.14
N ASP A 16 -25.68 0.75 -14.64
CA ASP A 16 -27.00 0.14 -14.52
C ASP A 16 -27.51 0.43 -13.12
N ASP A 17 -28.42 1.39 -13.00
CA ASP A 17 -28.78 2.08 -11.75
C ASP A 17 -27.57 2.73 -11.04
N THR A 18 -26.96 2.00 -10.10
CA THR A 18 -25.75 2.41 -9.37
C THR A 18 -24.61 1.40 -9.54
N ILE A 19 -24.77 0.37 -10.38
CA ILE A 19 -23.83 -0.74 -10.48
C ILE A 19 -23.01 -0.62 -11.77
N CYS A 20 -21.69 -0.77 -11.64
CA CYS A 20 -20.81 -0.86 -12.80
C CYS A 20 -21.00 -2.24 -13.49
N PRO A 21 -21.31 -2.28 -14.81
CA PRO A 21 -21.54 -3.54 -15.52
C PRO A 21 -20.29 -4.41 -15.68
N LEU A 22 -19.10 -3.83 -15.49
CA LEU A 22 -17.82 -4.54 -15.65
C LEU A 22 -17.34 -5.17 -14.35
N CYS A 23 -17.19 -4.35 -13.29
CA CYS A 23 -16.66 -4.83 -12.01
C CYS A 23 -17.75 -5.23 -11.01
N LYS A 24 -19.03 -4.99 -11.32
CA LYS A 24 -20.20 -5.30 -10.48
C LYS A 24 -20.19 -4.65 -9.09
N HIS A 25 -19.38 -3.60 -8.90
CA HIS A 25 -19.38 -2.81 -7.68
C HIS A 25 -20.40 -1.67 -7.77
N GLU A 26 -20.97 -1.32 -6.62
CA GLU A 26 -21.81 -0.15 -6.47
C GLU A 26 -20.96 1.14 -6.54
N VAL A 27 -21.40 2.09 -7.35
CA VAL A 27 -20.78 3.38 -7.59
C VAL A 27 -21.71 4.46 -7.03
N LEU A 28 -21.43 4.87 -5.79
CA LEU A 28 -22.16 5.97 -5.16
C LEU A 28 -21.83 7.32 -5.83
N PRO A 29 -22.81 8.23 -5.99
CA PRO A 29 -22.63 9.52 -6.69
C PRO A 29 -21.54 10.42 -6.10
N GLU A 30 -21.28 10.31 -4.79
CA GLU A 30 -20.26 11.08 -4.07
C GLU A 30 -18.83 10.81 -4.57
N HIS A 31 -18.57 9.63 -5.14
CA HIS A 31 -17.28 9.28 -5.73
C HIS A 31 -17.11 9.77 -7.17
N LEU A 32 -18.19 10.27 -7.80
CA LEU A 32 -18.16 10.80 -9.17
C LEU A 32 -17.84 12.30 -9.20
N SER A 33 -17.99 13.01 -8.06
CA SER A 33 -17.59 14.40 -7.93
C SER A 33 -16.12 14.50 -7.53
N GLY A 34 -15.27 14.85 -8.48
CA GLY A 34 -13.92 15.32 -8.20
C GLY A 34 -13.98 16.56 -7.31
N LYS A 35 -13.78 16.38 -6.01
CA LYS A 35 -13.38 17.46 -5.12
C LYS A 35 -11.99 17.14 -4.63
N GLU A 36 -11.04 17.82 -5.25
CA GLU A 36 -9.65 17.90 -4.81
C GLU A 36 -9.65 18.32 -3.33
N SER A 37 -9.36 17.37 -2.45
CA SER A 37 -8.80 17.70 -1.13
C SER A 37 -7.32 17.93 -1.36
N SER A 38 -6.99 19.20 -1.59
CA SER A 38 -5.65 19.75 -1.52
C SER A 38 -5.04 19.48 -0.15
N GLU A 39 -4.04 18.60 -0.05
CA GLU A 39 -3.12 18.58 1.09
C GLU A 39 -1.69 18.40 0.56
N SER A 40 -1.04 19.56 0.49
CA SER A 40 0.39 19.85 0.51
C SER A 40 1.36 18.67 0.57
N GLU A 41 2.18 18.57 -0.48
CA GLU A 41 3.52 17.99 -0.43
C GLU A 41 4.34 18.75 0.62
N GLU A 42 4.52 18.17 1.81
CA GLU A 42 5.58 18.57 2.72
C GLU A 42 6.71 17.54 2.62
N GLU A 43 7.88 18.05 2.26
CA GLU A 43 9.15 17.34 2.16
C GLU A 43 9.47 16.65 3.49
N VAL A 44 9.67 15.33 3.47
CA VAL A 44 10.17 14.57 4.62
C VAL A 44 11.66 14.30 4.43
N VAL A 45 12.41 14.83 5.39
CA VAL A 45 13.86 14.74 5.53
C VAL A 45 14.29 13.31 5.84
N GLU A 46 15.43 12.96 5.29
CA GLU A 46 16.05 11.64 5.20
C GLU A 46 16.32 10.98 6.57
N ASP A 47 15.87 9.72 6.71
CA ASP A 47 16.62 8.67 7.42
C ASP A 47 16.78 7.47 6.46
N GLN A 48 17.51 7.74 5.38
CA GLN A 48 17.82 6.75 4.35
C GLN A 48 19.02 5.95 4.84
N LEU A 49 18.83 4.71 5.29
CA LEU A 49 19.86 3.67 5.27
C LEU A 49 19.30 2.24 5.42
N GLU A 50 18.05 2.04 5.88
CA GLU A 50 17.51 0.69 6.13
C GLU A 50 16.37 0.24 5.17
N GLY A 51 15.66 1.20 4.54
CA GLY A 51 14.46 0.96 3.72
C GLY A 51 14.69 0.25 2.38
N GLU A 52 15.80 0.50 1.69
CA GLU A 52 16.08 -0.12 0.37
C GLU A 52 16.10 -1.66 0.44
N SER A 53 16.54 -2.21 1.58
CA SER A 53 16.72 -3.65 1.72
C SER A 53 15.41 -4.44 1.77
N VAL A 54 14.33 -3.84 2.28
CA VAL A 54 13.03 -4.51 2.43
C VAL A 54 12.25 -4.43 1.12
N GLU A 55 12.25 -3.28 0.45
CA GLU A 55 11.59 -3.11 -0.84
C GLU A 55 12.15 -4.06 -1.90
N LEU A 56 13.48 -4.18 -2.00
CA LEU A 56 14.13 -5.12 -2.91
C LEU A 56 13.75 -6.58 -2.63
N GLN A 57 13.62 -6.95 -1.35
CA GLN A 57 13.19 -8.30 -0.97
C GLN A 57 11.75 -8.58 -1.36
N LEU A 58 10.85 -7.61 -1.13
CA LEU A 58 9.46 -7.72 -1.55
C LEU A 58 9.35 -7.82 -3.07
N GLN A 59 10.07 -6.98 -3.81
CA GLN A 59 10.02 -6.95 -5.27
C GLN A 59 10.54 -8.25 -5.89
N ASN A 60 11.68 -8.75 -5.41
CA ASN A 60 12.29 -9.98 -5.96
C ASN A 60 11.47 -11.24 -5.70
N ASN A 61 10.74 -11.29 -4.58
CA ASN A 61 9.95 -12.45 -4.19
C ASN A 61 8.45 -12.30 -4.53
N TYR A 62 8.07 -11.20 -5.19
CA TYR A 62 6.68 -10.94 -5.48
C TYR A 62 6.11 -11.92 -6.50
N THR A 63 4.94 -12.47 -6.19
CA THR A 63 4.08 -13.16 -7.14
C THR A 63 2.64 -12.92 -6.72
N CYS A 64 1.86 -12.28 -7.57
CA CYS A 64 0.48 -11.95 -7.28
C CYS A 64 -0.33 -13.22 -7.01
N ALA A 65 -0.84 -13.38 -5.78
CA ALA A 65 -1.66 -14.54 -5.42
C ALA A 65 -3.00 -14.61 -6.17
N HIS A 66 -3.40 -13.55 -6.89
CA HIS A 66 -4.64 -13.52 -7.68
C HIS A 66 -4.42 -13.88 -9.15
N CYS A 67 -3.42 -13.32 -9.83
CA CYS A 67 -3.21 -13.53 -11.27
C CYS A 67 -1.86 -14.17 -11.64
N GLY A 68 -0.98 -14.42 -10.66
CA GLY A 68 0.36 -14.99 -10.89
C GLY A 68 1.39 -14.04 -11.51
N HIS A 69 1.02 -12.78 -11.76
CA HIS A 69 1.95 -11.79 -12.31
C HIS A 69 3.06 -11.44 -11.30
N ARG A 70 4.26 -11.14 -11.81
CA ARG A 70 5.48 -11.01 -10.99
C ARG A 70 6.00 -9.58 -10.86
N GLU A 71 5.39 -8.62 -11.56
CA GLU A 71 5.75 -7.21 -11.43
C GLU A 71 4.79 -6.51 -10.47
N CYS A 72 5.35 -5.70 -9.58
CA CYS A 72 4.64 -4.92 -8.60
C CYS A 72 5.24 -3.53 -8.42
N ARG A 73 4.41 -2.62 -7.92
CA ARG A 73 4.83 -1.34 -7.34
C ARG A 73 4.78 -1.45 -5.83
N ILE A 74 5.85 -1.02 -5.16
CA ILE A 74 5.95 -0.97 -3.70
C ILE A 74 5.93 0.49 -3.27
N GLN A 75 5.22 0.78 -2.18
CA GLN A 75 5.20 2.10 -1.58
C GLN A 75 5.12 1.94 -0.06
N GLU A 76 6.05 2.57 0.67
CA GLU A 76 5.95 2.72 2.11
C GLU A 76 5.01 3.88 2.45
N VAL A 77 4.09 3.65 3.39
CA VAL A 77 3.14 4.66 3.86
C VAL A 77 3.16 4.69 5.39
N ALA A 78 3.38 5.88 5.95
CA ALA A 78 3.17 6.14 7.36
C ALA A 78 1.71 6.59 7.58
N MET A 79 0.98 5.85 8.41
CA MET A 79 -0.39 6.21 8.78
C MET A 79 -0.39 6.88 10.15
N THR A 80 -0.79 8.15 10.22
CA THR A 80 -0.97 8.83 11.50
C THR A 80 -2.33 8.47 12.10
N GLY A 81 -2.33 7.98 13.35
CA GLY A 81 -3.57 7.74 14.09
C GLY A 81 -4.30 9.06 14.36
N THR A 82 -5.64 9.05 14.33
CA THR A 82 -6.44 10.25 14.59
C THR A 82 -6.46 10.60 16.09
N GLY A 83 -6.49 11.90 16.42
CA GLY A 83 -6.59 12.41 17.80
C GLY A 83 -5.28 12.97 18.40
N ILE A 84 -5.21 13.00 19.74
CA ILE A 84 -4.05 13.45 20.53
C ILE A 84 -2.74 12.69 20.23
N SER A 85 -2.83 11.54 19.56
CA SER A 85 -1.72 10.78 18.99
C SER A 85 -0.82 11.61 18.04
N LYS A 86 -1.39 12.60 17.33
CA LYS A 86 -0.66 13.51 16.42
C LYS A 86 0.17 14.57 17.17
N LEU A 87 -0.13 14.81 18.46
CA LEU A 87 0.53 15.82 19.30
C LEU A 87 1.74 15.27 20.07
N LEU A 88 1.87 13.94 20.14
CA LEU A 88 2.96 13.25 20.84
C LEU A 88 3.94 12.53 19.91
N ASP A 89 3.68 12.52 18.59
CA ASP A 89 4.56 12.02 17.52
C ASP A 89 5.26 10.67 17.82
N ILE A 90 4.56 9.75 18.50
CA ILE A 90 5.15 8.49 19.03
C ILE A 90 4.54 7.23 18.42
N GLN A 91 3.80 7.35 17.32
CA GLN A 91 3.16 6.23 16.64
C GLN A 91 3.77 6.01 15.26
N HIS A 92 4.82 5.19 15.23
CA HIS A 92 5.43 4.66 14.01
C HIS A 92 4.56 3.52 13.43
N ASN A 93 3.44 3.87 12.78
CA ASN A 93 2.62 2.90 12.05
C ASN A 93 3.00 2.97 10.56
N HIS A 94 4.11 2.34 10.20
CA HIS A 94 4.58 2.22 8.83
C HIS A 94 4.04 0.93 8.21
N TYR A 95 3.65 0.98 6.95
CA TYR A 95 3.20 -0.19 6.19
C TYR A 95 3.73 -0.13 4.75
N PHE A 96 4.06 -1.29 4.20
CA PHE A 96 4.36 -1.43 2.78
C PHE A 96 3.12 -1.86 2.01
N PHE A 97 2.77 -1.07 0.99
CA PHE A 97 1.72 -1.39 0.03
C PHE A 97 2.37 -1.97 -1.23
N VAL A 98 2.00 -3.20 -1.58
CA VAL A 98 2.48 -3.90 -2.77
C VAL A 98 1.34 -4.08 -3.75
N SER A 99 1.40 -3.35 -4.85
CA SER A 99 0.34 -3.31 -5.86
C SER A 99 0.75 -4.10 -7.10
N CYS A 100 -0.08 -5.06 -7.51
CA CYS A 100 0.11 -5.78 -8.76
C CYS A 100 -0.07 -4.83 -9.96
N LEU A 101 0.93 -4.75 -10.84
CA LEU A 101 0.84 -3.91 -12.04
C LEU A 101 -0.12 -4.45 -13.12
N GLN A 102 -0.56 -5.72 -12.99
CA GLN A 102 -1.46 -6.36 -13.96
C GLN A 102 -2.93 -6.30 -13.54
N CYS A 103 -3.28 -6.73 -12.32
CA CYS A 103 -4.68 -6.86 -11.90
C CYS A 103 -5.09 -5.88 -10.80
N GLY A 104 -4.19 -5.00 -10.35
CA GLY A 104 -4.48 -3.98 -9.34
C GLY A 104 -4.72 -4.50 -7.92
N LYS A 105 -4.52 -5.80 -7.64
CA LYS A 105 -4.58 -6.32 -6.27
C LYS A 105 -3.49 -5.65 -5.44
N VAL A 106 -3.86 -5.15 -4.27
CA VAL A 106 -2.94 -4.54 -3.29
C VAL A 106 -2.85 -5.42 -2.06
N GLU A 107 -1.62 -5.65 -1.60
CA GLU A 107 -1.30 -6.36 -0.37
C GLU A 107 -0.56 -5.43 0.58
N VAL A 108 -0.87 -5.49 1.87
CA VAL A 108 -0.29 -4.62 2.91
C VAL A 108 0.59 -5.46 3.82
N TYR A 109 1.81 -4.98 4.09
CA TYR A 109 2.82 -5.67 4.90
C TYR A 109 3.27 -4.81 6.07
N ASP A 110 3.42 -5.43 7.24
CA ASP A 110 3.99 -4.81 8.45
C ASP A 110 5.53 -4.91 8.42
N PRO A 111 6.26 -3.78 8.42
CA PRO A 111 7.72 -3.76 8.39
C PRO A 111 8.34 -4.50 9.57
N ASN A 112 7.76 -4.43 10.78
CA ASN A 112 8.30 -5.06 11.98
C ASN A 112 8.37 -6.59 11.82
N VAL A 113 7.38 -7.18 11.15
CA VAL A 113 7.33 -8.62 10.87
C VAL A 113 8.37 -9.02 9.81
N LEU A 114 8.63 -8.15 8.84
CA LEU A 114 9.64 -8.39 7.80
C LEU A 114 11.06 -8.29 8.37
N GLU A 115 11.30 -7.35 9.29
CA GLU A 115 12.58 -7.18 9.98
C GLU A 115 12.86 -8.25 11.03
N ALA A 116 11.84 -8.70 11.77
CA ALA A 116 12.00 -9.76 12.76
C ALA A 116 12.57 -11.07 12.16
N ARG A 117 12.24 -11.37 10.89
CA ARG A 117 12.86 -12.51 10.17
C ARG A 117 14.37 -12.34 9.99
N LYS A 118 14.88 -11.10 9.87
CA LYS A 118 16.33 -10.83 9.76
C LYS A 118 17.04 -11.06 11.11
N ARG A 119 16.44 -10.63 12.22
CA ARG A 119 17.03 -10.78 13.57
C ARG A 119 17.12 -12.23 14.05
N GLY A 120 16.16 -13.09 13.67
CA GLY A 120 16.21 -14.53 13.98
C GLY A 120 17.40 -15.27 13.35
N LEU A 121 18.04 -14.70 12.32
CA LEU A 121 19.20 -15.29 11.64
C LEU A 121 20.54 -14.91 12.29
N PHE A 122 20.60 -13.78 13.02
CA PHE A 122 21.83 -13.27 13.65
C PHE A 122 22.01 -13.67 15.12
N GLY A 123 20.98 -14.22 15.78
CA GLY A 123 21.03 -14.61 17.20
C GLY A 123 21.76 -15.92 17.50
N SER A 124 22.02 -16.78 16.51
CA SER A 124 22.64 -18.09 16.68
C SER A 124 24.18 -18.07 16.67
N GLY A 125 24.80 -16.89 16.51
CA GLY A 125 26.25 -16.72 16.40
C GLY A 125 27.00 -16.35 17.69
N LEU A 126 26.29 -16.09 18.80
CA LEU A 126 26.94 -15.69 20.07
C LEU A 126 27.29 -16.85 21.01
N ASP A 127 26.99 -18.10 20.65
CA ASP A 127 27.33 -19.29 21.44
C ASP A 127 28.71 -19.91 21.12
N LEU A 128 29.53 -19.29 20.26
CA LEU A 128 30.86 -19.85 19.87
C LEU A 128 32.04 -19.25 20.67
N PHE A 129 31.80 -18.37 21.64
CA PHE A 129 32.85 -17.71 22.42
C PHE A 129 32.62 -17.72 23.95
N LEU A 130 31.84 -18.67 24.49
CA LEU A 130 31.75 -18.94 25.94
C LEU A 130 32.01 -20.42 26.26
#